data_AF-V6THI0-F1
#
_entry.id   AF-V6THI0-F1
#
_cell.length_a   1.000
_cell.length_b   1.000
_cell.length_c   1.000
_cell.angle_alpha   90.00
_cell.angle_beta   90.00
_cell.angle_gamma   90.00
#
_symmetry.space_group_name_H-M   'P 1'
#
loop_
_entity.id
_entity.type
_entity.pdbx_description
1 polymer ?
#
loop_
_entity_poly.entity_id
_entity_poly.type
_entity_poly.pdbx_seq_one_letter_code
_entity_poly.pdbx_strand_id
1 'polypeptide(L)' 'MSAVINNDLECAGLLAKREGHMKTTCKWNGYPPRSTALSIAERRGHWEIADALSK' A
#
# COMPACT_ATOMS: atom_id res chain seq x y z
N MET A 1 -3.12 2.64 -3.60
CA MET A 1 -1.72 2.27 -3.95
C MET A 1 -0.80 3.48 -4.17
N SER A 2 -1.23 4.52 -4.89
CA SER A 2 -0.40 5.72 -5.12
C SER A 2 0.05 6.41 -3.83
N ALA A 3 -0.84 6.54 -2.84
CA ALA A 3 -0.51 7.09 -1.52
C ALA A 3 0.66 6.35 -0.85
N VAL A 4 0.66 5.01 -0.91
CA VAL A 4 1.75 4.18 -0.38
C VAL A 4 3.07 4.46 -1.08
N ILE A 5 3.08 4.62 -2.42
CA ILE A 5 4.31 4.93 -3.17
C ILE A 5 4.84 6.33 -2.88
N ASN A 6 3.95 7.29 -2.65
CA ASN A 6 4.32 8.67 -2.34
C ASN A 6 4.66 8.89 -0.86
N ASN A 7 4.65 7.82 -0.04
CA ASN A 7 4.85 7.88 1.40
C ASN A 7 3.85 8.80 2.13
N ASP A 8 2.60 8.84 1.67
CA ASP A 8 1.52 9.62 2.27
C ASP A 8 0.77 8.78 3.31
N LEU A 9 1.21 8.89 4.58
CA LEU A 9 0.72 8.09 5.70
C LEU A 9 -0.75 8.35 6.02
N GLU A 10 -1.18 9.61 6.05
CA GLU A 10 -2.58 9.96 6.37
C GLU A 10 -3.53 9.42 5.30
N CYS A 11 -3.23 9.67 4.02
CA CYS A 11 -4.06 9.15 2.93
C CYS A 11 -4.03 7.62 2.89
N ALA A 12 -2.86 7.00 3.07
CA ALA A 12 -2.74 5.55 3.08
C ALA A 12 -3.53 4.92 4.24
N GLY A 13 -3.49 5.52 5.43
CA GLY A 13 -4.24 5.05 6.60
C GLY A 13 -5.76 5.21 6.46
N LEU A 14 -6.22 6.35 5.91
CA LEU A 14 -7.64 6.56 5.62
C LEU A 14 -8.17 5.57 4.57
N LEU A 15 -7.39 5.34 3.50
CA LEU A 15 -7.72 4.36 2.47
C LEU A 15 -7.67 2.93 3.02
N ALA A 16 -6.71 2.59 3.87
CA ALA A 16 -6.61 1.27 4.49
C ALA A 16 -7.87 0.89 5.25
N LYS A 17 -8.42 1.82 6.04
CA LYS A 17 -9.66 1.62 6.80
C LYS A 17 -10.88 1.40 5.91
N ARG A 18 -10.91 2.00 4.71
CA ARG A 18 -12.05 1.95 3.78
C ARG A 18 -11.96 0.83 2.75
N GLU A 19 -10.75 0.51 2.30
CA GLU A 19 -10.44 -0.35 1.15
C GLU A 19 -9.57 -1.56 1.55
N GLY A 20 -9.57 -1.92 2.83
CA GLY A 20 -8.70 -2.95 3.43
C GLY A 20 -8.52 -4.21 2.57
N HIS A 21 -7.26 -4.61 2.40
CA HIS A 21 -6.80 -5.76 1.58
C HIS A 21 -7.01 -5.65 0.05
N MET A 22 -7.22 -4.45 -0.50
CA MET A 22 -7.16 -4.27 -1.95
C MET A 22 -5.84 -4.77 -2.55
N LYS A 23 -5.98 -5.43 -3.70
CA LYS A 23 -4.90 -5.99 -4.50
C LYS A 23 -4.87 -5.33 -5.86
N THR A 24 -3.68 -5.15 -6.44
CA THR A 24 -3.57 -4.73 -7.83
C THR A 24 -4.19 -5.78 -8.74
N THR A 25 -4.94 -5.36 -9.76
CA THR A 25 -5.52 -6.27 -10.76
C THR A 25 -4.58 -6.52 -11.94
N CYS A 26 -3.71 -5.55 -12.22
CA CYS A 26 -2.73 -5.60 -13.30
C CYS A 26 -1.32 -5.26 -12.79
N LYS A 27 -0.32 -5.45 -13.65
CA LYS A 27 1.04 -4.96 -13.39
C LYS A 27 0.98 -3.45 -13.27
N TRP A 28 1.48 -2.91 -12.17
CA TRP A 28 1.37 -1.49 -11.88
C TRP A 28 2.62 -0.99 -11.16
N ASN A 29 3.22 0.09 -11.68
CA ASN A 29 4.45 0.69 -11.14
C ASN A 29 5.62 -0.31 -10.91
N GLY A 30 5.76 -1.30 -11.80
CA GLY A 30 6.78 -2.36 -11.67
C GLY A 30 6.41 -3.51 -10.72
N TYR A 31 5.27 -3.42 -10.02
CA TYR A 31 4.77 -4.49 -9.16
C TYR A 31 3.90 -5.46 -9.97
N PRO A 32 3.98 -6.77 -9.67
CA PRO A 32 3.11 -7.75 -10.32
C PRO A 32 1.64 -7.52 -9.93
N PRO A 33 0.69 -8.03 -10.73
CA PRO A 33 -0.69 -8.12 -10.29
C PRO A 33 -0.78 -8.89 -8.96
N ARG A 34 -1.86 -8.65 -8.22
CA ARG A 34 -2.13 -9.18 -6.88
C ARG A 34 -1.22 -8.64 -5.76
N SER A 35 -0.47 -7.57 -6.02
CA SER A 35 0.31 -6.88 -4.98
C SER A 35 -0.62 -6.12 -4.05
N THR A 36 -0.37 -6.19 -2.74
CA THR A 36 -1.12 -5.46 -1.70
C THR A 36 -0.42 -4.15 -1.34
N ALA A 37 -1.17 -3.23 -0.74
CA ALA A 37 -0.61 -1.98 -0.23
C ALA A 37 0.55 -2.24 0.74
N LEU A 38 0.39 -3.25 1.62
CA LEU A 38 1.42 -3.69 2.56
C LEU A 38 2.69 -4.15 1.83
N SER A 39 2.58 -5.06 0.86
CA SER A 39 3.75 -5.57 0.13
C SER A 39 4.51 -4.49 -0.65
N ILE A 40 3.80 -3.44 -1.09
CA ILE A 40 4.41 -2.29 -1.76
C ILE A 40 5.12 -1.39 -0.75
N ALA A 41 4.52 -1.16 0.43
CA ALA A 41 5.12 -0.38 1.51
C ALA A 41 6.42 -1.01 2.00
N GLU A 42 6.42 -2.32 2.27
CA GLU A 42 7.60 -3.07 2.70
C GLU A 42 8.73 -3.01 1.67
N ARG A 43 8.41 -3.20 0.38
CA ARG A 43 9.42 -3.15 -0.69
C ARG A 43 10.08 -1.77 -0.82
N ARG A 44 9.36 -0.70 -0.49
CA ARG A 44 9.89 0.67 -0.50
C ARG A 44 10.53 1.09 0.82
N GLY A 45 10.41 0.29 1.88
CA GLY A 45 10.88 0.66 3.22
C GLY A 45 10.02 1.71 3.92
N HIS A 46 8.74 1.85 3.53
CA HIS A 46 7.80 2.76 4.17
C HIS A 46 7.18 2.09 5.41
N TRP A 47 7.99 1.88 6.45
CA TRP A 47 7.63 1.06 7.61
C TRP A 47 6.45 1.60 8.41
N GLU A 48 6.30 2.92 8.53
CA GLU A 48 5.14 3.53 9.21
C GLU A 48 3.83 3.24 8.49
N ILE A 49 3.86 3.28 7.16
CA ILE A 49 2.70 2.90 6.32
C ILE A 49 2.45 1.40 6.41
N ALA A 50 3.51 0.58 6.41
CA ALA A 50 3.39 -0.86 6.56
C ALA A 50 2.76 -1.24 7.91
N ASP A 51 3.19 -0.61 9.02
CA ASP A 51 2.60 -0.79 10.35
C ASP A 51 1.13 -0.35 10.38
N ALA A 52 0.81 0.79 9.76
CA ALA A 52 -0.57 1.27 9.64
C ALA A 52 -1.46 0.32 8.81
N LEU A 53 -0.90 -0.36 7.81
CA LEU A 53 -1.58 -1.32 6.94
C LEU A 53 -1.63 -2.75 7.50
N SER A 54 -0.88 -3.03 8.56
CA SER A 54 -0.83 -4.34 9.22
C SER A 54 -1.90 -4.50 10.32
N LYS A 55 -2.69 -3.46 10.57
CA LYS A 55 -3.75 -3.38 11.59
C LYS A 55 -5.11 -3.55 10.93
#